data_AF-A0A1G1EXM8-F1
#
_entry.id   AF-A0A1G1EXM8-F1
#
_cell.length_a   1.000
_cell.length_b   1.000
_cell.length_c   1.000
_cell.angle_alpha   90.00
_cell.angle_beta   90.00
_cell.angle_gamma   90.00
#
_symmetry.space_group_name_H-M   'P 1'
#
loop_
_entity.id
_entity.type
_entity.pdbx_description
1 polymer ?
#
loop_
_entity_poly.entity_id
_entity_poly.type
_entity_poly.pdbx_seq_one_letter_code
_entity_poly.pdbx_strand_id
1 'polypeptide(L)'
;MKRLLTILLLAALLIIPSLVYTSDYIEGIISNISKSKYVGSKVCAGCHKDYYDSWITTLHPYKVRPASENTVVGDFIKNNTLVTKGVKNFQGMTEYSSKMSVKDGKFYVTTIGPDNKEHAYPIKYTLGGIWKQRYITEFPNGALMVLPVQWNIDTRSWTDYHSLKAGNPGSGKYWADKNRTWQYQCGTCHVTGLQINYDAKKDRFNTTWADSGAGCEACHGAGSEHVIAPMDKKTATIINPAKIPDAKRAAQTCGQCHNRGISVKETKVAIGPKHYEYPNGEAGYIPGKVLDNYYVEKPVEWPDGSPKAHHQQYNDWKKSKHAEAGVNCWNCHQVHGKGVISKHSLREAGDKLCLKCHQTTNEITHGIHANSHCISCHMPKTAQNAVKKGDALFDIGSHRFKFVSPAETIKHGGLNKQPNSCNACHYHEKDKPEDMLNVIDNVKNKRREAVGLGVRQTINEKPAKK
;
A
#
# COMPACT_ATOMS: atom_id res chain seq x y z
N MET A 1 36.37 -31.53 21.03
CA MET A 1 36.62 -30.15 20.56
C MET A 1 37.21 -30.08 19.15
N LYS A 2 38.37 -30.72 18.84
CA LYS A 2 39.00 -30.61 17.51
C LYS A 2 38.08 -31.01 16.33
N ARG A 3 37.35 -32.13 16.42
CA ARG A 3 36.40 -32.56 15.36
C ARG A 3 35.23 -31.60 15.13
N LEU A 4 34.73 -30.94 16.18
CA LEU A 4 33.63 -29.97 16.07
C LEU A 4 34.09 -28.68 15.37
N LEU A 5 35.32 -28.23 15.68
CA LEU A 5 35.95 -27.09 15.01
C LEU A 5 36.20 -27.38 13.52
N THR A 6 36.66 -28.57 13.17
CA THR A 6 36.92 -28.95 11.77
C THR A 6 35.62 -29.01 10.94
N ILE A 7 34.53 -29.52 11.53
CA ILE A 7 33.21 -29.54 10.87
C ILE A 7 32.64 -28.13 10.69
N LEU A 8 32.79 -27.25 11.69
CA LEU A 8 32.38 -25.84 11.60
C LEU A 8 33.21 -25.06 10.57
N LEU A 9 34.52 -25.33 10.47
CA LEU A 9 35.40 -24.73 9.47
C LEU A 9 35.09 -25.23 8.05
N LEU A 10 34.82 -26.52 7.85
CA LEU A 10 34.41 -27.08 6.56
C LEU A 10 33.02 -26.59 6.13
N ALA A 11 32.08 -26.46 7.07
CA ALA A 11 30.78 -25.85 6.81
C ALA A 11 30.94 -24.37 6.43
N ALA A 12 31.77 -23.60 7.14
CA ALA A 12 32.09 -22.21 6.77
C ALA A 12 32.76 -22.11 5.39
N LEU A 13 33.67 -23.02 5.06
CA LEU A 13 34.35 -23.12 3.75
C LEU A 13 33.42 -23.49 2.59
N LEU A 14 32.26 -24.12 2.83
CA LEU A 14 31.24 -24.41 1.81
C LEU A 14 30.14 -23.35 1.75
N ILE A 15 29.85 -22.67 2.86
CA ILE A 15 28.84 -21.61 2.96
C ILE A 15 29.34 -20.29 2.35
N ILE A 16 30.64 -19.97 2.48
CA ILE A 16 31.21 -18.73 1.94
C ILE A 16 31.23 -18.72 0.39
N PRO A 17 31.68 -19.77 -0.33
CA PRO A 17 31.66 -19.78 -1.80
C PRO A 17 30.25 -19.76 -2.39
N SER A 18 29.29 -20.41 -1.73
CA SER A 18 27.90 -20.47 -2.19
C SER A 18 27.18 -19.12 -2.02
N LEU A 19 27.41 -18.39 -0.91
CA LEU A 19 26.92 -17.03 -0.72
C LEU A 19 27.53 -16.04 -1.72
N VAL A 20 28.84 -16.13 -1.98
CA VAL A 20 29.52 -15.25 -2.97
C VAL A 20 29.01 -15.51 -4.39
N TYR A 21 28.87 -16.77 -4.81
CA TYR A 21 28.31 -17.13 -6.12
C TYR A 21 26.89 -16.60 -6.33
N THR A 22 26.05 -16.61 -5.29
CA THR A 22 24.67 -16.09 -5.40
C THR A 22 24.61 -14.56 -5.49
N SER A 23 25.56 -13.84 -4.88
CA SER A 23 25.64 -12.38 -4.96
C SER A 23 26.07 -11.91 -6.36
N ASP A 24 27.11 -12.54 -6.93
CA ASP A 24 27.61 -12.20 -8.28
C ASP A 24 26.58 -12.51 -9.37
N TYR A 25 25.80 -13.59 -9.20
CA TYR A 25 24.70 -13.93 -10.11
C TYR A 25 23.60 -12.86 -10.13
N ILE A 26 23.16 -12.37 -8.97
CA ILE A 26 22.11 -11.35 -8.88
C ILE A 26 22.60 -10.00 -9.41
N GLU A 27 23.84 -9.61 -9.11
CA GLU A 27 24.40 -8.36 -9.65
C GLU A 27 24.57 -8.40 -11.18
N GLY A 28 24.90 -9.56 -11.75
CA GLY A 28 24.92 -9.78 -13.20
C GLY A 28 23.55 -9.56 -13.87
N ILE A 29 22.49 -10.14 -13.30
CA ILE A 29 21.11 -9.93 -13.77
C ILE A 29 20.75 -8.44 -13.70
N ILE A 30 21.05 -7.79 -12.58
CA ILE A 30 20.70 -6.38 -12.36
C ILE A 30 21.43 -5.46 -13.35
N SER A 31 22.67 -5.77 -13.71
CA SER A 31 23.40 -5.07 -14.77
C SER A 31 22.67 -5.14 -16.12
N ASN A 32 22.15 -6.32 -16.48
CA ASN A 32 21.36 -6.50 -17.71
C ASN A 32 20.05 -5.71 -17.67
N ILE A 33 19.31 -5.77 -16.55
CA ILE A 33 18.08 -5.00 -16.36
C ILE A 33 18.35 -3.49 -16.50
N SER A 34 19.46 -3.00 -15.95
CA SER A 34 19.79 -1.57 -15.95
C SER A 34 20.09 -1.03 -17.37
N LYS A 35 20.43 -1.90 -18.32
CA LYS A 35 20.63 -1.56 -19.74
C LYS A 35 19.40 -1.85 -20.61
N SER A 36 18.42 -2.53 -20.04
CA SER A 36 17.20 -2.95 -20.74
C SER A 36 16.18 -1.82 -20.83
N LYS A 37 15.28 -1.94 -21.81
CA LYS A 37 14.10 -1.10 -21.97
C LYS A 37 12.86 -1.90 -21.58
N TYR A 38 11.85 -1.18 -21.08
CA TYR A 38 10.54 -1.75 -20.80
C TYR A 38 9.85 -2.11 -22.12
N VAL A 39 9.35 -3.35 -22.22
CA VAL A 39 8.67 -3.87 -23.41
C VAL A 39 7.16 -4.04 -23.22
N GLY A 40 6.68 -3.92 -21.99
CA GLY A 40 5.27 -4.04 -21.63
C GLY A 40 4.82 -5.50 -21.45
N SER A 41 3.84 -5.68 -20.57
CA SER A 41 3.40 -7.00 -20.10
C SER A 41 2.81 -7.89 -21.19
N LYS A 42 2.29 -7.30 -22.29
CA LYS A 42 1.78 -8.05 -23.45
C LYS A 42 2.85 -8.87 -24.16
N VAL A 43 4.11 -8.40 -24.17
CA VAL A 43 5.22 -9.14 -24.78
C VAL A 43 5.49 -10.42 -23.97
N CYS A 44 5.39 -10.34 -22.65
CA CYS A 44 5.56 -11.48 -21.75
C CYS A 44 4.51 -12.58 -21.99
N ALA A 45 3.28 -12.20 -22.37
CA ALA A 45 2.18 -13.14 -22.62
C ALA A 45 2.48 -14.16 -23.72
N GLY A 46 3.35 -13.81 -24.69
CA GLY A 46 3.73 -14.70 -25.79
C GLY A 46 4.46 -15.97 -25.34
N CYS A 47 5.24 -15.90 -24.24
CA CYS A 47 5.98 -17.05 -23.68
C CYS A 47 5.43 -17.49 -22.31
N HIS A 48 4.74 -16.62 -21.58
CA HIS A 48 4.31 -16.84 -20.20
C HIS A 48 2.79 -16.68 -20.02
N LYS A 49 2.01 -17.33 -20.89
CA LYS A 49 0.56 -17.20 -20.94
C LYS A 49 -0.14 -17.47 -19.60
N ASP A 50 0.17 -18.58 -18.92
CA ASP A 50 -0.48 -18.92 -17.65
C ASP A 50 -0.28 -17.86 -16.56
N TYR A 51 0.94 -17.29 -16.49
CA TYR A 51 1.22 -16.22 -15.53
C TYR A 51 0.53 -14.92 -15.92
N TYR A 52 0.50 -14.60 -17.21
CA TYR A 52 -0.20 -13.42 -17.72
C TYR A 52 -1.70 -13.51 -17.46
N ASP A 53 -2.35 -14.60 -17.84
CA ASP A 53 -3.78 -14.83 -17.68
C ASP A 53 -4.20 -14.76 -16.22
N SER A 54 -3.36 -15.28 -15.31
CA SER A 54 -3.59 -15.14 -13.88
C SER A 54 -3.37 -13.70 -13.39
N TRP A 55 -2.28 -13.05 -13.79
CA TRP A 55 -1.95 -11.68 -13.40
C TRP A 55 -3.06 -10.68 -13.78
N ILE A 56 -3.64 -10.80 -14.98
CA ILE A 56 -4.72 -9.91 -15.45
C ILE A 56 -6.03 -10.07 -14.66
N THR A 57 -6.19 -11.13 -13.86
CA THR A 57 -7.33 -11.26 -12.93
C THR A 57 -7.07 -10.57 -11.59
N THR A 58 -5.81 -10.19 -11.32
CA THR A 58 -5.48 -9.36 -10.16
C THR A 58 -5.83 -7.89 -10.42
N LEU A 59 -5.66 -7.05 -9.40
CA LEU A 59 -5.89 -5.62 -9.49
C LEU A 59 -4.59 -4.81 -9.68
N HIS A 60 -3.46 -5.50 -9.86
CA HIS A 60 -2.18 -4.87 -10.20
C HIS A 60 -2.16 -4.22 -11.60
N PRO A 61 -2.71 -4.82 -12.68
CA PRO A 61 -2.73 -4.19 -14.01
C PRO A 61 -3.58 -2.93 -14.12
N TYR A 62 -4.51 -2.73 -13.18
CA TYR A 62 -5.65 -1.81 -13.35
C TYR A 62 -5.56 -0.58 -12.45
N LYS A 63 -4.35 -0.04 -12.24
CA LYS A 63 -4.17 1.13 -11.36
C LYS A 63 -4.59 2.42 -12.05
N VAL A 64 -4.26 2.58 -13.33
CA VAL A 64 -4.64 3.72 -14.16
C VAL A 64 -5.35 3.20 -15.39
N ARG A 65 -6.56 3.68 -15.68
CA ARG A 65 -7.31 3.21 -16.86
C ARG A 65 -7.91 4.40 -17.59
N PRO A 66 -7.97 4.39 -18.94
CA PRO A 66 -8.76 5.38 -19.67
C PRO A 66 -10.18 5.45 -19.09
N ALA A 67 -10.69 6.67 -18.91
CA ALA A 67 -12.05 6.85 -18.42
C ALA A 67 -13.05 6.46 -19.51
N SER A 68 -14.01 5.61 -19.13
CA SER A 68 -15.07 5.09 -19.97
C SER A 68 -16.18 4.55 -19.08
N GLU A 69 -17.34 4.24 -19.66
CA GLU A 69 -18.45 3.60 -18.96
C GLU A 69 -18.07 2.28 -18.27
N ASN A 70 -17.06 1.57 -18.81
CA ASN A 70 -16.59 0.30 -18.26
C ASN A 70 -15.53 0.44 -17.14
N THR A 71 -15.01 1.65 -16.93
CA THR A 71 -13.91 1.90 -15.98
C THR A 71 -14.25 2.90 -14.89
N VAL A 72 -15.25 3.76 -15.12
CA VAL A 72 -15.80 4.68 -14.13
C VAL A 72 -16.83 3.94 -13.27
N VAL A 73 -16.62 3.94 -11.96
CA VAL A 73 -17.54 3.28 -11.01
C VAL A 73 -18.26 4.28 -10.10
N GLY A 74 -17.94 5.57 -10.21
CA GLY A 74 -18.65 6.63 -9.51
C GLY A 74 -19.99 6.98 -10.14
N ASP A 75 -20.89 7.56 -9.35
CA ASP A 75 -22.19 8.03 -9.83
C ASP A 75 -22.10 9.46 -10.39
N PHE A 76 -22.13 9.58 -11.71
CA PHE A 76 -22.08 10.86 -12.44
C PHE A 76 -23.46 11.37 -12.88
N ILE A 77 -24.52 10.62 -12.57
CA ILE A 77 -25.87 10.91 -13.09
C ILE A 77 -26.82 11.29 -11.94
N LYS A 78 -26.96 10.43 -10.93
CA LYS A 78 -27.96 10.60 -9.86
C LYS A 78 -27.38 11.34 -8.66
N ASN A 79 -26.32 10.80 -8.05
CA ASN A 79 -25.64 11.41 -6.91
C ASN A 79 -24.42 12.21 -7.37
N ASN A 80 -24.62 13.13 -8.30
CA ASN A 80 -23.54 13.74 -9.06
C ASN A 80 -23.01 15.06 -8.48
N THR A 81 -23.29 15.36 -7.21
CA THR A 81 -22.84 16.60 -6.56
C THR A 81 -22.13 16.30 -5.25
N LEU A 82 -20.95 16.89 -5.06
CA LEU A 82 -20.20 16.88 -3.79
C LEU A 82 -20.20 18.27 -3.18
N VAL A 83 -20.85 18.42 -2.02
CA VAL A 83 -20.78 19.64 -1.21
C VAL A 83 -19.61 19.53 -0.24
N THR A 84 -18.63 20.41 -0.37
CA THR A 84 -17.49 20.50 0.55
C THR A 84 -17.69 21.64 1.53
N LYS A 85 -17.82 21.31 2.82
CA LYS A 85 -17.92 22.28 3.92
C LYS A 85 -16.56 22.58 4.55
N GLY A 86 -16.45 23.75 5.19
CA GLY A 86 -15.23 24.17 5.89
C GLY A 86 -14.13 24.61 4.93
N VAL A 87 -14.52 25.26 3.83
CA VAL A 87 -13.60 25.86 2.86
C VAL A 87 -12.80 26.96 3.55
N LYS A 88 -11.49 27.04 3.25
CA LYS A 88 -10.58 28.04 3.83
C LYS A 88 -10.80 29.41 3.18
N ASN A 89 -11.86 30.11 3.60
CA ASN A 89 -12.27 31.45 3.14
C ASN A 89 -11.75 31.79 1.73
N PHE A 90 -12.41 31.22 0.72
CA PHE A 90 -12.09 31.46 -0.68
C PHE A 90 -13.20 32.32 -1.27
N GLN A 91 -12.88 33.57 -1.64
CA GLN A 91 -13.85 34.51 -2.21
C GLN A 91 -15.13 34.67 -1.35
N GLY A 92 -15.01 34.62 -0.02
CA GLY A 92 -16.14 34.72 0.91
C GLY A 92 -16.96 33.44 1.08
N MET A 93 -16.62 32.35 0.38
CA MET A 93 -17.32 31.07 0.50
C MET A 93 -16.86 30.26 1.74
N THR A 94 -17.82 29.66 2.42
CA THR A 94 -17.62 28.71 3.54
C THR A 94 -17.86 27.25 3.15
N GLU A 95 -18.57 27.04 2.02
CA GLU A 95 -18.76 25.76 1.36
C GLU A 95 -18.74 25.92 -0.17
N TYR A 96 -18.40 24.84 -0.88
CA TYR A 96 -18.36 24.82 -2.35
C TYR A 96 -18.83 23.47 -2.89
N SER A 97 -19.55 23.47 -4.02
CA SER A 97 -20.10 22.27 -4.64
C SER A 97 -19.38 21.93 -5.93
N SER A 98 -18.71 20.78 -5.98
CA SER A 98 -18.20 20.20 -7.23
C SER A 98 -19.26 19.32 -7.87
N LYS A 99 -19.40 19.39 -9.19
CA LYS A 99 -20.42 18.63 -9.95
C LYS A 99 -19.78 17.64 -10.91
N MET A 100 -20.35 16.45 -10.95
CA MET A 100 -19.98 15.37 -11.86
C MET A 100 -20.99 15.34 -12.99
N SER A 101 -20.55 15.11 -14.23
CA SER A 101 -21.46 15.01 -15.37
C SER A 101 -20.92 14.09 -16.45
N VAL A 102 -21.83 13.65 -17.31
CA VAL A 102 -21.53 12.91 -18.53
C VAL A 102 -22.07 13.70 -19.72
N LYS A 103 -21.23 13.92 -20.73
CA LYS A 103 -21.61 14.57 -21.99
C LYS A 103 -20.93 13.84 -23.14
N ASP A 104 -21.71 13.40 -24.13
CA ASP A 104 -21.23 12.68 -25.32
C ASP A 104 -20.33 11.48 -24.97
N GLY A 105 -20.72 10.69 -23.97
CA GLY A 105 -19.96 9.53 -23.47
C GLY A 105 -18.68 9.86 -22.70
N LYS A 106 -18.37 11.16 -22.49
CA LYS A 106 -17.21 11.63 -21.73
C LYS A 106 -17.62 12.10 -20.34
N PHE A 107 -16.78 11.81 -19.36
CA PHE A 107 -17.01 12.16 -17.96
C PHE A 107 -16.27 13.46 -17.60
N TYR A 108 -16.92 14.31 -16.81
CA TYR A 108 -16.38 15.60 -16.39
C TYR A 108 -16.55 15.83 -14.89
N VAL A 109 -15.66 16.63 -14.32
CA VAL A 109 -15.82 17.24 -12.99
C VAL A 109 -15.75 18.75 -13.16
N THR A 110 -16.83 19.43 -12.79
CA THR A 110 -16.89 20.88 -12.68
C THR A 110 -16.42 21.31 -11.30
N THR A 111 -15.32 22.08 -11.25
CA THR A 111 -14.70 22.56 -10.02
C THR A 111 -13.84 23.80 -10.26
N ILE A 112 -13.36 24.47 -9.19
CA ILE A 112 -12.46 25.62 -9.29
C ILE A 112 -11.08 25.19 -9.82
N GLY A 113 -10.55 25.96 -10.77
CA GLY A 113 -9.26 25.78 -11.40
C GLY A 113 -8.12 26.56 -10.74
N PRO A 114 -6.89 26.44 -11.30
CA PRO A 114 -5.74 27.22 -10.86
C PRO A 114 -5.88 28.73 -11.12
N ASP A 115 -6.80 29.14 -12.01
CA ASP A 115 -7.12 30.54 -12.34
C ASP A 115 -8.23 31.13 -11.44
N ASN A 116 -8.60 30.43 -10.35
CA ASN A 116 -9.65 30.81 -9.42
C ASN A 116 -11.07 30.86 -10.03
N LYS A 117 -11.30 30.23 -11.18
CA LYS A 117 -12.61 30.14 -11.84
C LYS A 117 -13.10 28.71 -11.94
N GLU A 118 -14.41 28.53 -12.09
CA GLU A 118 -15.02 27.22 -12.29
C GLU A 118 -14.84 26.76 -13.74
N HIS A 119 -14.40 25.51 -13.92
CA HIS A 119 -14.26 24.88 -15.23
C HIS A 119 -14.77 23.44 -15.18
N ALA A 120 -15.25 22.95 -16.33
CA ALA A 120 -15.57 21.54 -16.52
C ALA A 120 -14.32 20.79 -17.03
N TYR A 121 -13.68 20.02 -16.15
CA TYR A 121 -12.48 19.25 -16.50
C TYR A 121 -12.86 17.88 -17.04
N PRO A 122 -12.46 17.53 -18.28
CA PRO A 122 -12.63 16.18 -18.79
C PRO A 122 -11.76 15.21 -17.97
N ILE A 123 -12.30 14.03 -17.70
CA ILE A 123 -11.55 12.95 -17.07
C ILE A 123 -10.84 12.16 -18.17
N LYS A 124 -9.52 12.11 -18.10
CA LYS A 124 -8.67 11.31 -18.98
C LYS A 124 -8.50 9.88 -18.44
N TYR A 125 -8.23 9.75 -17.14
CA TYR A 125 -8.01 8.44 -16.51
C TYR A 125 -8.75 8.28 -15.19
N THR A 126 -9.12 7.03 -14.86
CA THR A 126 -9.48 6.61 -13.52
C THR A 126 -8.26 6.08 -12.77
N LEU A 127 -8.23 6.27 -11.45
CA LEU A 127 -7.16 5.86 -10.55
C LEU A 127 -7.73 5.05 -9.39
N GLY A 128 -7.37 3.76 -9.32
CA GLY A 128 -7.88 2.82 -8.32
C GLY A 128 -9.28 2.28 -8.62
N GLY A 129 -9.94 1.70 -7.59
CA GLY A 129 -11.27 1.08 -7.75
C GLY A 129 -11.70 0.07 -6.68
N ILE A 130 -10.82 -0.31 -5.74
CA ILE A 130 -11.14 -1.33 -4.71
C ILE A 130 -11.87 -0.75 -3.49
N TRP A 131 -11.35 0.38 -2.99
CA TRP A 131 -11.87 1.09 -1.82
C TRP A 131 -12.44 2.45 -2.23
N LYS A 132 -11.72 3.10 -3.14
CA LYS A 132 -12.07 4.39 -3.71
C LYS A 132 -11.57 4.48 -5.14
N GLN A 133 -12.23 5.31 -5.94
CA GLN A 133 -11.78 5.69 -7.27
C GLN A 133 -11.58 7.21 -7.33
N ARG A 134 -10.44 7.62 -7.91
CA ARG A 134 -10.11 9.00 -8.21
C ARG A 134 -10.05 9.20 -9.72
N TYR A 135 -10.00 10.46 -10.13
CA TYR A 135 -10.12 10.84 -11.54
C TYR A 135 -9.00 11.81 -11.89
N ILE A 136 -8.39 11.62 -13.05
CA ILE A 136 -7.25 12.39 -13.53
C ILE A 136 -7.69 13.19 -14.74
N THR A 137 -7.47 14.50 -14.70
CA THR A 137 -7.58 15.39 -15.86
C THR A 137 -6.19 15.73 -16.40
N GLU A 138 -6.10 16.23 -17.63
CA GLU A 138 -4.86 16.68 -18.25
C GLU A 138 -4.96 18.17 -18.55
N PHE A 139 -3.98 18.93 -18.10
CA PHE A 139 -3.87 20.36 -18.41
C PHE A 139 -3.24 20.57 -19.79
N PRO A 140 -3.38 21.78 -20.40
CA PRO A 140 -2.87 22.05 -21.74
C PRO A 140 -1.38 21.76 -21.95
N ASN A 141 -0.56 21.89 -20.90
CA ASN A 141 0.86 21.55 -20.95
C ASN A 141 1.17 20.04 -20.80
N GLY A 142 0.16 19.17 -20.67
CA GLY A 142 0.31 17.74 -20.46
C GLY A 142 0.48 17.33 -18.98
N ALA A 143 0.41 18.27 -18.03
CA ALA A 143 0.41 17.91 -16.61
C ALA A 143 -0.85 17.11 -16.28
N LEU A 144 -0.67 15.95 -15.63
CA LEU A 144 -1.79 15.13 -15.18
C LEU A 144 -2.12 15.52 -13.74
N MET A 145 -3.37 15.86 -13.47
CA MET A 145 -3.83 16.36 -12.18
C MET A 145 -4.95 15.49 -11.64
N VAL A 146 -4.86 15.08 -10.37
CA VAL A 146 -5.93 14.32 -9.71
C VAL A 146 -7.01 15.30 -9.26
N LEU A 147 -8.22 15.16 -9.80
CA LEU A 147 -9.36 16.02 -9.52
C LEU A 147 -9.77 15.96 -8.03
N PRO A 148 -10.41 17.02 -7.49
CA PRO A 148 -10.61 17.19 -6.06
C PRO A 148 -11.76 16.36 -5.48
N VAL A 149 -12.15 15.29 -6.18
CA VAL A 149 -13.26 14.41 -5.83
C VAL A 149 -12.77 12.96 -5.87
N GLN A 150 -13.26 12.16 -4.93
CA GLN A 150 -13.06 10.72 -4.96
C GLN A 150 -14.36 10.00 -4.62
N TRP A 151 -14.63 8.90 -5.31
CA TRP A 151 -15.79 8.05 -5.06
C TRP A 151 -15.42 6.96 -4.06
N ASN A 152 -16.19 6.83 -2.98
CA ASN A 152 -16.06 5.72 -2.03
C ASN A 152 -16.93 4.55 -2.48
N ILE A 153 -16.31 3.38 -2.64
CA ILE A 153 -16.98 2.18 -3.19
C ILE A 153 -17.97 1.60 -2.17
N ASP A 154 -17.58 1.57 -0.90
CA ASP A 154 -18.37 0.94 0.16
C ASP A 154 -19.60 1.79 0.52
N THR A 155 -19.42 3.11 0.64
CA THR A 155 -20.52 4.03 0.99
C THR A 155 -21.29 4.56 -0.21
N ARG A 156 -20.81 4.29 -1.43
CA ARG A 156 -21.38 4.79 -2.69
C ARG A 156 -21.62 6.30 -2.65
N SER A 157 -20.61 7.04 -2.25
CA SER A 157 -20.70 8.49 -2.09
C SER A 157 -19.42 9.20 -2.48
N TRP A 158 -19.57 10.46 -2.87
CA TRP A 158 -18.45 11.35 -3.14
C TRP A 158 -17.84 11.87 -1.84
N THR A 159 -16.52 12.01 -1.83
CA THR A 159 -15.76 12.60 -0.72
C THR A 159 -14.72 13.57 -1.25
N ASP A 160 -14.41 14.57 -0.44
CA ASP A 160 -13.39 15.59 -0.74
C ASP A 160 -12.00 14.97 -0.90
N TYR A 161 -11.26 15.45 -1.90
CA TYR A 161 -9.85 15.11 -2.10
C TYR A 161 -9.03 16.34 -2.45
N HIS A 162 -8.58 17.09 -1.45
CA HIS A 162 -7.75 18.29 -1.65
C HIS A 162 -8.40 19.41 -2.47
N SER A 163 -9.71 19.60 -2.29
CA SER A 163 -10.39 20.82 -2.73
C SER A 163 -9.98 22.04 -1.87
N LEU A 164 -10.81 23.08 -1.90
CA LEU A 164 -10.65 24.32 -1.14
C LEU A 164 -10.62 24.11 0.39
N LYS A 165 -11.03 22.93 0.88
CA LYS A 165 -10.83 22.53 2.28
C LYS A 165 -9.34 22.37 2.64
N ALA A 166 -8.52 21.90 1.71
CA ALA A 166 -7.07 21.74 1.93
C ALA A 166 -6.33 23.09 1.87
N GLY A 167 -6.72 23.94 0.91
CA GLY A 167 -6.14 25.26 0.68
C GLY A 167 -6.68 25.89 -0.60
N ASN A 168 -6.44 27.19 -0.77
CA ASN A 168 -6.81 27.92 -1.98
C ASN A 168 -5.83 27.61 -3.13
N PRO A 169 -6.20 27.86 -4.40
CA PRO A 169 -5.26 27.76 -5.52
C PRO A 169 -3.97 28.55 -5.23
N GLY A 170 -2.82 27.94 -5.50
CA GLY A 170 -1.49 28.49 -5.19
C GLY A 170 -0.96 28.18 -3.78
N SER A 171 -1.75 27.54 -2.91
CA SER A 171 -1.33 27.22 -1.53
C SER A 171 -0.28 26.09 -1.42
N GLY A 172 -0.01 25.39 -2.51
CA GLY A 172 0.79 24.16 -2.56
C GLY A 172 0.05 22.90 -2.08
N LYS A 173 -1.22 23.02 -1.66
CA LYS A 173 -2.04 21.93 -1.11
C LYS A 173 -3.31 21.67 -1.92
N TYR A 174 -3.69 22.57 -2.81
CA TYR A 174 -4.89 22.48 -3.64
C TYR A 174 -4.66 21.51 -4.81
N TRP A 175 -5.71 20.82 -5.27
CA TRP A 175 -5.61 19.77 -6.29
C TRP A 175 -4.92 20.23 -7.59
N ALA A 176 -5.13 21.49 -7.99
CA ALA A 176 -4.58 22.08 -9.21
C ALA A 176 -3.17 22.68 -9.02
N ASP A 177 -2.60 22.62 -7.82
CA ASP A 177 -1.28 23.19 -7.56
C ASP A 177 -0.17 22.35 -8.20
N LYS A 178 0.89 23.02 -8.65
CA LYS A 178 2.06 22.40 -9.29
C LYS A 178 2.68 21.25 -8.46
N ASN A 179 2.65 21.35 -7.12
CA ASN A 179 3.15 20.29 -6.24
C ASN A 179 2.30 19.01 -6.26
N ARG A 180 1.14 19.04 -6.92
CA ARG A 180 0.16 17.95 -6.99
C ARG A 180 0.11 17.25 -8.34
N THR A 181 1.03 17.57 -9.23
CA THR A 181 1.18 16.89 -10.52
C THR A 181 1.40 15.40 -10.32
N TRP A 182 0.50 14.59 -10.89
CA TRP A 182 0.44 13.13 -10.74
C TRP A 182 1.74 12.45 -11.15
N GLN A 183 2.41 12.96 -12.20
CA GLN A 183 3.70 12.43 -12.65
C GLN A 183 4.76 12.41 -11.54
N TYR A 184 4.77 13.40 -10.63
CA TYR A 184 5.74 13.48 -9.54
C TYR A 184 5.27 12.83 -8.23
N GLN A 185 3.96 12.67 -8.03
CA GLN A 185 3.39 12.12 -6.79
C GLN A 185 2.96 10.65 -6.88
N CYS A 186 2.60 10.14 -8.05
CA CYS A 186 1.95 8.84 -8.18
C CYS A 186 2.74 7.84 -9.03
N GLY A 187 3.38 8.34 -10.09
CA GLY A 187 4.27 7.67 -11.04
C GLY A 187 4.40 6.15 -10.98
N THR A 188 5.60 5.65 -10.71
CA THR A 188 5.96 4.21 -10.89
C THR A 188 5.21 3.26 -9.94
N CYS A 189 4.55 3.78 -8.90
CA CYS A 189 3.63 2.99 -8.09
C CYS A 189 2.34 2.60 -8.82
N HIS A 190 1.97 3.36 -9.86
CA HIS A 190 0.70 3.21 -10.58
C HIS A 190 0.86 2.91 -12.07
N VAL A 191 2.06 3.04 -12.65
CA VAL A 191 2.38 2.66 -14.03
C VAL A 191 3.77 2.02 -14.11
N THR A 192 4.02 1.23 -15.15
CA THR A 192 5.33 0.58 -15.36
C THR A 192 6.08 1.24 -16.52
N GLY A 193 7.38 1.45 -16.36
CA GLY A 193 8.21 2.09 -17.39
C GLY A 193 7.87 3.55 -17.65
N LEU A 194 7.56 4.31 -16.60
CA LEU A 194 7.25 5.75 -16.69
C LEU A 194 8.40 6.54 -17.32
N GLN A 195 8.06 7.38 -18.29
CA GLN A 195 8.90 8.45 -18.82
C GLN A 195 8.05 9.72 -18.76
N ILE A 196 8.39 10.68 -17.89
CA ILE A 196 7.71 11.96 -17.72
C ILE A 196 8.00 12.87 -18.91
N ASN A 197 9.24 12.90 -19.41
CA ASN A 197 9.70 13.70 -20.56
C ASN A 197 9.27 15.17 -20.47
N TYR A 198 9.58 15.84 -19.36
CA TYR A 198 9.25 17.25 -19.16
C TYR A 198 10.29 18.16 -19.84
N ASP A 199 9.84 18.98 -20.80
CA ASP A 199 10.62 20.04 -21.43
C ASP A 199 10.46 21.34 -20.62
N ALA A 200 11.47 21.67 -19.81
CA ALA A 200 11.46 22.84 -18.96
C ALA A 200 11.47 24.18 -19.73
N LYS A 201 11.98 24.21 -20.98
CA LYS A 201 12.01 25.44 -21.79
C LYS A 201 10.62 25.75 -22.36
N LYS A 202 9.85 24.71 -22.67
CA LYS A 202 8.50 24.83 -23.24
C LYS A 202 7.38 24.73 -22.20
N ASP A 203 7.72 24.43 -20.95
CA ASP A 203 6.77 24.01 -19.91
C ASP A 203 5.78 22.97 -20.47
N ARG A 204 6.31 21.81 -20.88
CA ARG A 204 5.49 20.77 -21.53
C ARG A 204 5.89 19.37 -21.11
N PHE A 205 4.90 18.57 -20.74
CA PHE A 205 5.01 17.15 -20.48
C PHE A 205 4.74 16.35 -21.75
N ASN A 206 5.55 15.33 -22.01
CA ASN A 206 5.30 14.32 -23.04
C ASN A 206 5.34 12.91 -22.43
N THR A 207 4.52 12.73 -21.39
CA THR A 207 4.59 11.55 -20.52
C THR A 207 4.09 10.29 -21.22
N THR A 208 4.87 9.21 -21.12
CA THR A 208 4.55 7.87 -21.63
C THR A 208 4.85 6.80 -20.58
N TRP A 209 4.29 5.61 -20.75
CA TRP A 209 4.62 4.43 -19.93
C TRP A 209 4.35 3.14 -20.72
N ALA A 210 4.94 2.03 -20.28
CA ALA A 210 4.80 0.72 -20.92
C ALA A 210 3.48 0.00 -20.54
N ASP A 211 3.07 0.06 -19.27
CA ASP A 211 1.80 -0.52 -18.79
C ASP A 211 1.06 0.43 -17.83
N SER A 212 -0.27 0.48 -17.93
CA SER A 212 -1.14 1.34 -17.10
C SER A 212 -1.45 0.74 -15.71
N GLY A 213 -0.43 0.18 -15.08
CA GLY A 213 -0.51 -0.50 -13.79
C GLY A 213 0.85 -1.03 -13.35
N ALA A 214 0.83 -1.86 -12.31
CA ALA A 214 1.98 -2.68 -11.93
C ALA A 214 2.04 -3.90 -12.87
N GLY A 215 2.77 -3.74 -13.97
CA GLY A 215 3.07 -4.74 -14.99
C GLY A 215 4.09 -5.77 -14.53
N CYS A 216 4.37 -6.75 -15.40
CA CYS A 216 5.38 -7.78 -15.13
C CYS A 216 6.72 -7.14 -14.75
N GLU A 217 7.14 -6.14 -15.51
CA GLU A 217 8.43 -5.49 -15.38
C GLU A 217 8.55 -4.58 -14.15
N ALA A 218 7.44 -4.23 -13.46
CA ALA A 218 7.51 -3.54 -12.17
C ALA A 218 8.10 -4.44 -11.07
N CYS A 219 7.89 -5.76 -11.18
CA CYS A 219 8.41 -6.74 -10.24
C CYS A 219 9.64 -7.48 -10.76
N HIS A 220 9.74 -7.63 -12.09
CA HIS A 220 10.79 -8.41 -12.76
C HIS A 220 11.89 -7.55 -13.42
N GLY A 221 11.74 -6.22 -13.39
CA GLY A 221 12.63 -5.30 -14.11
C GLY A 221 12.35 -5.25 -15.61
N ALA A 222 12.96 -4.28 -16.29
CA ALA A 222 12.89 -4.12 -17.74
C ALA A 222 13.39 -5.37 -18.49
N GLY A 223 12.66 -5.80 -19.52
CA GLY A 223 12.79 -7.13 -20.12
C GLY A 223 13.34 -7.18 -21.54
N SER A 224 13.74 -6.07 -22.16
CA SER A 224 14.17 -6.09 -23.58
C SER A 224 15.30 -7.09 -23.86
N GLU A 225 16.32 -7.14 -22.99
CA GLU A 225 17.43 -8.10 -23.14
C GLU A 225 16.96 -9.54 -22.90
N HIS A 226 16.01 -9.75 -22.00
CA HIS A 226 15.42 -11.07 -21.77
C HIS A 226 14.63 -11.58 -22.96
N VAL A 227 13.89 -10.72 -23.66
CA VAL A 227 13.11 -11.10 -24.83
C VAL A 227 14.03 -11.65 -25.93
N ILE A 228 15.15 -10.98 -26.20
CA ILE A 228 16.07 -11.34 -27.29
C ILE A 228 17.11 -12.40 -26.91
N ALA A 229 17.34 -12.62 -25.61
CA ALA A 229 18.35 -13.57 -25.17
C ALA A 229 18.06 -15.02 -25.62
N PRO A 230 19.11 -15.80 -25.98
CA PRO A 230 19.01 -17.25 -26.17
C PRO A 230 18.43 -17.96 -24.94
N MET A 231 17.69 -19.06 -25.17
CA MET A 231 16.94 -19.76 -24.12
C MET A 231 17.80 -20.19 -22.93
N ASP A 232 19.03 -20.64 -23.17
CA ASP A 232 20.02 -21.04 -22.16
C ASP A 232 20.53 -19.86 -21.30
N LYS A 233 20.37 -18.62 -21.76
CA LYS A 233 20.84 -17.40 -21.09
C LYS A 233 19.72 -16.57 -20.47
N LYS A 234 18.45 -16.83 -20.83
CA LYS A 234 17.29 -16.04 -20.40
C LYS A 234 17.13 -15.88 -18.88
N THR A 235 17.54 -16.87 -18.08
CA THR A 235 17.43 -16.79 -16.61
C THR A 235 18.39 -15.78 -15.99
N ALA A 236 19.46 -15.40 -16.70
CA ALA A 236 20.47 -14.44 -16.26
C ALA A 236 20.16 -12.99 -16.72
N THR A 237 19.03 -12.76 -17.37
CA THR A 237 18.68 -11.44 -17.96
C THR A 237 17.42 -10.82 -17.36
N ILE A 238 16.73 -11.51 -16.47
CA ILE A 238 15.53 -11.01 -15.77
C ILE A 238 15.55 -11.47 -14.31
N ILE A 239 15.08 -10.64 -13.39
CA ILE A 239 15.05 -11.01 -11.97
C ILE A 239 13.79 -11.82 -11.68
N ASN A 240 13.92 -12.83 -10.83
CA ASN A 240 12.79 -13.48 -10.21
C ASN A 240 12.86 -13.17 -8.70
N PRO A 241 11.94 -12.36 -8.16
CA PRO A 241 11.96 -12.00 -6.73
C PRO A 241 12.00 -13.22 -5.79
N ALA A 242 11.36 -14.33 -6.17
CA ALA A 242 11.34 -15.55 -5.36
C ALA A 242 12.69 -16.30 -5.35
N LYS A 243 13.64 -15.94 -6.23
CA LYS A 243 15.00 -16.51 -6.28
C LYS A 243 16.04 -15.63 -5.60
N ILE A 244 15.66 -14.49 -5.01
CA ILE A 244 16.56 -13.65 -4.22
C ILE A 244 16.77 -14.33 -2.85
N PRO A 245 18.01 -14.71 -2.47
CA PRO A 245 18.24 -15.48 -1.23
C PRO A 245 17.86 -14.73 0.05
N ASP A 246 18.12 -13.42 0.08
CA ASP A 246 17.71 -12.57 1.20
C ASP A 246 16.22 -12.24 1.08
N ALA A 247 15.42 -12.86 1.96
CA ALA A 247 13.98 -12.63 2.04
C ALA A 247 13.60 -11.16 2.24
N LYS A 248 14.37 -10.37 3.00
CA LYS A 248 14.09 -8.95 3.22
C LYS A 248 14.39 -8.12 1.99
N ARG A 249 15.48 -8.41 1.28
CA ARG A 249 15.79 -7.82 -0.03
C ARG A 249 14.74 -8.19 -1.06
N ALA A 250 14.25 -9.42 -1.05
CA ALA A 250 13.20 -9.88 -1.94
C ALA A 250 11.86 -9.13 -1.71
N ALA A 251 11.49 -8.92 -0.43
CA ALA A 251 10.30 -8.18 -0.01
C ALA A 251 10.25 -6.72 -0.51
N GLN A 252 11.41 -6.11 -0.76
CA GLN A 252 11.52 -4.74 -1.27
C GLN A 252 10.87 -4.57 -2.65
N THR A 253 10.71 -5.65 -3.42
CA THR A 253 9.93 -5.65 -4.67
C THR A 253 8.49 -5.20 -4.43
N CYS A 254 7.86 -5.62 -3.34
CA CYS A 254 6.54 -5.15 -2.94
C CYS A 254 6.63 -3.79 -2.22
N GLY A 255 7.70 -3.63 -1.41
CA GLY A 255 8.00 -2.42 -0.65
C GLY A 255 8.28 -1.18 -1.49
N GLN A 256 8.53 -1.29 -2.80
CA GLN A 256 8.68 -0.11 -3.66
C GLN A 256 7.37 0.70 -3.77
N CYS A 257 6.20 0.06 -3.61
CA CYS A 257 4.89 0.70 -3.69
C CYS A 257 4.10 0.64 -2.36
N HIS A 258 4.14 -0.49 -1.67
CA HIS A 258 3.41 -0.71 -0.41
C HIS A 258 4.13 -0.12 0.80
N ASN A 259 4.65 1.10 0.62
CA ASN A 259 5.51 1.81 1.56
C ASN A 259 5.15 3.31 1.53
N ARG A 260 5.40 4.01 2.65
CA ARG A 260 5.30 5.48 2.71
C ARG A 260 6.67 6.08 2.94
N GLY A 261 7.00 7.10 2.17
CA GLY A 261 8.31 7.73 2.15
C GLY A 261 8.41 8.82 1.09
N ILE A 262 9.64 9.17 0.76
CA ILE A 262 9.99 10.07 -0.35
C ILE A 262 11.24 9.54 -1.06
N SER A 263 11.40 9.87 -2.34
CA SER A 263 12.60 9.50 -3.08
C SER A 263 13.87 10.07 -2.45
N VAL A 264 14.97 9.32 -2.56
CA VAL A 264 16.32 9.84 -2.23
C VAL A 264 16.68 10.97 -3.19
N LYS A 265 16.44 10.79 -4.48
CA LYS A 265 16.68 11.83 -5.50
C LYS A 265 15.62 12.92 -5.44
N GLU A 266 16.05 14.17 -5.59
CA GLU A 266 15.15 15.29 -5.85
C GLU A 266 14.62 15.25 -7.29
N THR A 267 13.44 15.81 -7.51
CA THR A 267 12.83 15.93 -8.84
C THR A 267 13.61 16.88 -9.75
N LYS A 268 14.29 17.88 -9.16
CA LYS A 268 15.03 18.96 -9.86
C LYS A 268 14.21 19.69 -10.93
N VAL A 269 12.88 19.68 -10.80
CA VAL A 269 11.96 20.31 -11.74
C VAL A 269 11.57 21.70 -11.25
N ALA A 270 11.30 22.61 -12.19
CA ALA A 270 10.79 23.94 -11.87
C ALA A 270 9.35 23.91 -11.32
N ILE A 271 8.63 22.82 -11.58
CA ILE A 271 7.20 22.64 -11.30
C ILE A 271 7.02 21.25 -10.69
N GLY A 272 6.77 21.18 -9.38
CA GLY A 272 6.56 19.91 -8.69
C GLY A 272 7.10 19.89 -7.26
N PRO A 273 6.83 18.82 -6.50
CA PRO A 273 7.41 18.64 -5.19
C PRO A 273 8.94 18.47 -5.28
N LYS A 274 9.66 18.82 -4.22
CA LYS A 274 11.12 18.67 -4.15
C LYS A 274 11.59 17.22 -4.33
N HIS A 275 10.83 16.27 -3.78
CA HIS A 275 11.06 14.84 -3.93
C HIS A 275 9.81 14.16 -4.50
N TYR A 276 10.01 13.03 -5.18
CA TYR A 276 8.92 12.16 -5.59
C TYR A 276 8.32 11.45 -4.36
N GLU A 277 7.03 11.15 -4.39
CA GLU A 277 6.37 10.30 -3.36
C GLU A 277 6.51 8.79 -3.67
N TYR A 278 7.41 8.43 -4.58
CA TYR A 278 7.72 7.06 -4.99
C TYR A 278 9.23 6.94 -5.31
N PRO A 279 9.80 5.73 -5.40
CA PRO A 279 11.25 5.55 -5.55
C PRO A 279 11.82 6.18 -6.85
N ASN A 280 12.69 7.18 -6.68
CA ASN A 280 13.56 7.80 -7.70
C ASN A 280 12.96 8.18 -9.09
N GLY A 281 11.68 8.51 -9.20
CA GLY A 281 11.15 9.13 -10.42
C GLY A 281 11.11 8.18 -11.63
N GLU A 282 11.41 8.70 -12.83
CA GLU A 282 11.47 7.92 -14.09
C GLU A 282 12.44 6.74 -14.02
N ALA A 283 13.54 6.87 -13.26
CA ALA A 283 14.50 5.79 -13.09
C ALA A 283 13.90 4.62 -12.29
N GLY A 284 12.88 4.89 -11.47
CA GLY A 284 12.20 3.89 -10.65
C GLY A 284 13.13 3.17 -9.66
N TYR A 285 12.60 2.12 -9.06
CA TYR A 285 13.38 1.11 -8.35
C TYR A 285 13.67 -0.05 -9.29
N ILE A 286 14.88 -0.60 -9.22
CA ILE A 286 15.25 -1.81 -9.97
C ILE A 286 15.07 -3.02 -9.06
N PRO A 287 14.13 -3.94 -9.35
CA PRO A 287 13.90 -5.10 -8.50
C PRO A 287 15.17 -5.93 -8.31
N GLY A 288 15.45 -6.25 -7.05
CA GLY A 288 16.69 -6.90 -6.64
C GLY A 288 17.79 -5.94 -6.17
N LYS A 289 17.71 -4.62 -6.37
CA LYS A 289 18.58 -3.66 -5.66
C LYS A 289 18.07 -3.40 -4.22
N VAL A 290 18.87 -2.70 -3.42
CA VAL A 290 18.46 -2.25 -2.08
C VAL A 290 17.57 -1.01 -2.21
N LEU A 291 16.31 -1.10 -1.75
CA LEU A 291 15.31 -0.03 -1.86
C LEU A 291 15.71 1.26 -1.14
N ASP A 292 16.45 1.18 -0.04
CA ASP A 292 16.89 2.33 0.77
C ASP A 292 17.75 3.32 -0.03
N ASN A 293 18.39 2.86 -1.11
CA ASN A 293 19.14 3.73 -2.04
C ASN A 293 18.23 4.56 -2.96
N TYR A 294 16.92 4.29 -2.96
CA TYR A 294 15.92 4.90 -3.82
C TYR A 294 14.83 5.61 -3.03
N TYR A 295 14.58 5.21 -1.79
CA TYR A 295 13.42 5.65 -1.04
C TYR A 295 13.71 5.75 0.46
N VAL A 296 13.45 6.93 1.03
CA VAL A 296 13.55 7.21 2.46
C VAL A 296 12.17 7.05 3.08
N GLU A 297 12.02 6.06 3.94
CA GLU A 297 10.75 5.76 4.57
C GLU A 297 10.32 6.84 5.58
N LYS A 298 9.02 7.15 5.56
CA LYS A 298 8.35 8.08 6.47
C LYS A 298 6.96 7.52 6.85
N PRO A 299 6.91 6.38 7.57
CA PRO A 299 5.65 5.80 8.00
C PRO A 299 4.92 6.73 8.97
N VAL A 300 3.60 6.64 9.00
CA VAL A 300 2.77 7.37 9.97
C VAL A 300 2.22 6.37 10.96
N GLU A 301 2.53 6.54 12.23
CA GLU A 301 2.30 5.52 13.25
C GLU A 301 1.54 6.06 14.43
N TRP A 302 0.81 5.15 15.09
CA TRP A 302 0.32 5.35 16.44
C TRP A 302 1.47 5.20 17.45
N PRO A 303 1.30 5.67 18.70
CA PRO A 303 2.33 5.56 19.74
C PRO A 303 2.88 4.14 19.96
N ASP A 304 2.06 3.10 19.81
CA ASP A 304 2.49 1.69 19.91
C ASP A 304 3.29 1.18 18.67
N GLY A 305 3.44 2.03 17.66
CA GLY A 305 4.07 1.76 16.36
C GLY A 305 3.16 1.07 15.35
N SER A 306 1.85 0.91 15.62
CA SER A 306 0.90 0.37 14.63
C SER A 306 0.60 1.40 13.53
N PRO A 307 0.20 0.96 12.32
CA PRO A 307 -0.01 1.86 11.21
C PRO A 307 -1.19 2.80 11.43
N LYS A 308 -1.00 4.07 11.06
CA LYS A 308 -2.03 5.13 11.11
C LYS A 308 -2.48 5.61 9.72
N ALA A 309 -1.77 5.24 8.66
CA ALA A 309 -2.09 5.66 7.29
C ALA A 309 -1.97 4.53 6.25
N HIS A 310 -2.83 4.56 5.22
CA HIS A 310 -2.56 3.83 3.97
C HIS A 310 -1.38 4.49 3.25
N HIS A 311 -0.46 3.81 2.56
CA HIS A 311 -0.34 2.40 2.18
C HIS A 311 1.04 1.86 2.63
N GLN A 312 1.20 1.57 3.92
CA GLN A 312 2.51 1.30 4.54
C GLN A 312 2.73 -0.17 4.98
N GLN A 313 2.10 -1.13 4.29
CA GLN A 313 2.15 -2.54 4.68
C GLN A 313 3.58 -3.11 4.74
N TYR A 314 4.50 -2.62 3.91
CA TYR A 314 5.91 -2.99 3.98
C TYR A 314 6.60 -2.43 5.23
N ASN A 315 6.34 -1.16 5.58
CA ASN A 315 6.86 -0.56 6.82
C ASN A 315 6.39 -1.36 8.04
N ASP A 316 5.13 -1.79 8.04
CA ASP A 316 4.54 -2.62 9.09
C ASP A 316 5.18 -4.02 9.14
N TRP A 317 5.29 -4.68 7.97
CA TRP A 317 5.83 -6.03 7.85
C TRP A 317 7.26 -6.10 8.37
N LYS A 318 8.11 -5.10 8.07
CA LYS A 318 9.49 -5.05 8.57
C LYS A 318 9.61 -5.11 10.10
N LYS A 319 8.56 -4.71 10.83
CA LYS A 319 8.49 -4.75 12.29
C LYS A 319 7.90 -6.04 12.85
N SER A 320 7.60 -7.02 12.00
CA SER A 320 6.93 -8.26 12.38
C SER A 320 7.92 -9.43 12.55
N LYS A 321 7.49 -10.43 13.32
CA LYS A 321 8.22 -11.71 13.43
C LYS A 321 8.25 -12.48 12.12
N HIS A 322 7.30 -12.24 11.20
CA HIS A 322 7.34 -12.82 9.86
C HIS A 322 8.53 -12.30 9.05
N ALA A 323 8.84 -11.01 9.13
CA ALA A 323 10.03 -10.46 8.47
C ALA A 323 11.34 -10.97 9.06
N GLU A 324 11.40 -11.16 10.37
CA GLU A 324 12.55 -11.80 11.04
C GLU A 324 12.73 -13.25 10.59
N ALA A 325 11.63 -14.00 10.43
CA ALA A 325 11.62 -15.40 10.00
C ALA A 325 11.71 -15.60 8.47
N GLY A 326 11.82 -14.53 7.68
CA GLY A 326 11.90 -14.61 6.22
C GLY A 326 10.58 -14.95 5.50
N VAL A 327 9.44 -14.88 6.20
CA VAL A 327 8.11 -15.05 5.61
C VAL A 327 7.74 -13.80 4.83
N ASN A 328 7.64 -13.94 3.51
CA ASN A 328 7.49 -12.88 2.53
C ASN A 328 6.04 -12.60 2.13
N CYS A 329 5.83 -11.48 1.44
CA CYS A 329 4.50 -11.05 0.98
C CYS A 329 3.79 -12.13 0.16
N TRP A 330 4.51 -12.80 -0.76
CA TRP A 330 3.97 -13.85 -1.62
C TRP A 330 3.79 -15.21 -0.91
N ASN A 331 4.18 -15.36 0.35
CA ASN A 331 3.73 -16.51 1.13
C ASN A 331 2.26 -16.39 1.51
N CYS A 332 1.74 -15.16 1.59
CA CYS A 332 0.34 -14.86 1.86
C CYS A 332 -0.45 -14.48 0.60
N HIS A 333 0.17 -13.71 -0.29
CA HIS A 333 -0.46 -13.18 -1.50
C HIS A 333 -0.04 -13.94 -2.78
N GLN A 334 -0.97 -14.08 -3.71
CA GLN A 334 -0.78 -14.65 -5.05
C GLN A 334 -0.81 -13.52 -6.08
N VAL A 335 0.33 -13.23 -6.71
CA VAL A 335 0.43 -12.14 -7.71
C VAL A 335 0.24 -12.60 -9.16
N HIS A 336 0.44 -13.90 -9.43
CA HIS A 336 0.16 -14.61 -10.68
C HIS A 336 0.42 -16.11 -10.49
N GLY A 337 -0.24 -16.98 -11.25
CA GLY A 337 -0.12 -18.45 -11.18
C GLY A 337 -1.46 -19.15 -10.93
N LYS A 338 -1.42 -20.43 -10.56
CA LYS A 338 -2.63 -21.23 -10.34
C LYS A 338 -3.33 -20.86 -9.03
N GLY A 339 -4.67 -20.78 -9.05
CA GLY A 339 -5.52 -20.54 -7.87
C GLY A 339 -6.60 -19.48 -8.09
N VAL A 340 -7.52 -19.36 -7.13
CA VAL A 340 -8.56 -18.31 -7.13
C VAL A 340 -7.96 -17.03 -6.58
N ILE A 341 -7.95 -15.96 -7.39
CA ILE A 341 -7.51 -14.64 -6.95
C ILE A 341 -8.69 -13.91 -6.32
N SER A 342 -8.65 -13.75 -5.00
CA SER A 342 -9.63 -12.94 -4.25
C SER A 342 -9.38 -11.44 -4.40
N LYS A 343 -10.28 -10.58 -3.87
CA LYS A 343 -10.12 -9.10 -3.82
C LYS A 343 -8.76 -8.65 -3.27
N HIS A 344 -8.19 -9.42 -2.35
CA HIS A 344 -6.88 -9.18 -1.72
C HIS A 344 -5.77 -10.09 -2.25
N SER A 345 -6.08 -10.88 -3.27
CA SER A 345 -5.18 -11.83 -3.91
C SER A 345 -4.50 -12.74 -2.89
N LEU A 346 -5.26 -13.30 -1.95
CA LEU A 346 -4.74 -14.24 -0.95
C LEU A 346 -4.60 -15.64 -1.53
N ARG A 347 -3.58 -16.39 -1.08
CA ARG A 347 -3.40 -17.80 -1.45
C ARG A 347 -4.45 -18.73 -0.86
N GLU A 348 -4.94 -18.39 0.32
CA GLU A 348 -5.96 -19.15 1.05
C GLU A 348 -6.99 -18.19 1.64
N ALA A 349 -8.22 -18.67 1.81
CA ALA A 349 -9.30 -17.87 2.38
C ALA A 349 -9.28 -17.91 3.92
N GLY A 350 -9.45 -16.74 4.55
CA GLY A 350 -9.63 -16.61 6.00
C GLY A 350 -8.48 -17.22 6.81
N ASP A 351 -8.82 -17.89 7.90
CA ASP A 351 -7.85 -18.40 8.87
C ASP A 351 -7.02 -19.57 8.34
N LYS A 352 -7.46 -20.24 7.26
CA LYS A 352 -6.67 -21.29 6.61
C LYS A 352 -5.28 -20.79 6.21
N LEU A 353 -5.16 -19.51 5.88
CA LEU A 353 -3.88 -18.89 5.56
C LEU A 353 -2.91 -18.90 6.75
N CYS A 354 -3.41 -18.59 7.95
CA CYS A 354 -2.62 -18.53 9.17
C CYS A 354 -2.34 -19.94 9.71
N LEU A 355 -3.37 -20.80 9.73
CA LEU A 355 -3.33 -22.14 10.31
C LEU A 355 -2.43 -23.12 9.53
N LYS A 356 -2.06 -22.78 8.29
CA LYS A 356 -1.06 -23.55 7.52
C LYS A 356 0.28 -23.66 8.26
N CYS A 357 0.65 -22.62 9.01
CA CYS A 357 1.88 -22.60 9.81
C CYS A 357 1.59 -22.59 11.32
N HIS A 358 0.51 -21.93 11.75
CA HIS A 358 0.15 -21.78 13.16
C HIS A 358 -0.83 -22.84 13.63
N GLN A 359 -0.40 -24.11 13.65
CA GLN A 359 -1.25 -25.24 14.04
C GLN A 359 -1.56 -25.27 15.54
N THR A 360 -0.69 -24.68 16.37
CA THR A 360 -0.88 -24.57 17.81
C THR A 360 -1.21 -23.12 18.19
N THR A 361 -2.47 -22.85 18.51
CA THR A 361 -2.90 -21.58 19.08
C THR A 361 -3.15 -21.74 20.57
N ASN A 362 -2.73 -20.78 21.39
CA ASN A 362 -3.00 -20.78 22.83
C ASN A 362 -4.52 -20.80 23.09
N GLU A 363 -5.08 -21.93 23.52
CA GLU A 363 -6.53 -22.17 23.50
C GLU A 363 -7.34 -21.18 24.34
N ILE A 364 -6.79 -20.69 25.44
CA ILE A 364 -7.61 -19.94 26.42
C ILE A 364 -7.87 -18.49 25.98
N THR A 365 -6.87 -17.77 25.46
CA THR A 365 -7.07 -16.38 25.00
C THR A 365 -7.74 -16.31 23.63
N HIS A 366 -7.60 -17.35 22.80
CA HIS A 366 -8.35 -17.46 21.55
C HIS A 366 -9.83 -17.84 21.80
N GLY A 367 -10.17 -18.34 22.99
CA GLY A 367 -11.53 -18.65 23.42
C GLY A 367 -12.38 -17.45 23.87
N ILE A 368 -11.88 -16.20 23.80
CA ILE A 368 -12.67 -15.00 24.15
C ILE A 368 -13.92 -14.88 23.25
N HIS A 369 -13.84 -15.37 22.02
CA HIS A 369 -14.98 -15.42 21.09
C HIS A 369 -15.07 -16.79 20.45
N ALA A 370 -16.28 -17.35 20.40
CA ALA A 370 -16.55 -18.64 19.74
C ALA A 370 -16.28 -18.62 18.22
N ASN A 371 -16.38 -17.46 17.56
CA ASN A 371 -16.23 -17.30 16.11
C ASN A 371 -15.25 -16.16 15.74
N SER A 372 -14.06 -16.13 16.35
CA SER A 372 -13.04 -15.13 15.97
C SER A 372 -12.08 -15.63 14.91
N HIS A 373 -11.83 -14.78 13.91
CA HIS A 373 -10.81 -15.00 12.89
C HIS A 373 -9.46 -14.42 13.36
N CYS A 374 -8.35 -15.05 12.97
CA CYS A 374 -6.99 -14.65 13.32
C CYS A 374 -6.75 -13.18 12.96
N ILE A 375 -7.14 -12.79 11.73
CA ILE A 375 -6.91 -11.45 11.19
C ILE A 375 -7.69 -10.37 11.94
N SER A 376 -8.83 -10.71 12.55
CA SER A 376 -9.66 -9.74 13.28
C SER A 376 -8.93 -9.16 14.49
N CYS A 377 -8.11 -9.97 15.15
CA CYS A 377 -7.35 -9.54 16.33
C CYS A 377 -5.87 -9.28 16.03
N HIS A 378 -5.25 -10.05 15.13
CA HIS A 378 -3.81 -9.94 14.85
C HIS A 378 -3.48 -8.99 13.71
N MET A 379 -4.44 -8.63 12.85
CA MET A 379 -4.28 -7.62 11.82
C MET A 379 -5.32 -6.50 12.01
N PRO A 380 -5.33 -5.86 13.20
CA PRO A 380 -6.38 -4.90 13.53
C PRO A 380 -6.40 -3.74 12.54
N LYS A 381 -7.61 -3.25 12.26
CA LYS A 381 -7.78 -2.13 11.34
C LYS A 381 -7.46 -0.83 12.07
N THR A 382 -6.28 -0.28 11.83
CA THR A 382 -5.77 0.90 12.54
C THR A 382 -5.50 2.10 11.62
N ALA A 383 -5.62 1.92 10.30
CA ALA A 383 -5.32 2.94 9.30
C ALA A 383 -6.48 3.17 8.32
N GLN A 384 -6.76 4.43 7.98
CA GLN A 384 -7.79 4.80 7.01
C GLN A 384 -7.25 4.82 5.58
N ASN A 385 -7.97 4.17 4.66
CA ASN A 385 -7.86 4.34 3.22
C ASN A 385 -9.05 5.12 2.66
N ALA A 386 -10.27 4.60 2.78
CA ALA A 386 -11.48 5.22 2.25
C ALA A 386 -12.50 5.52 3.35
N VAL A 387 -12.75 4.58 4.26
CA VAL A 387 -13.76 4.71 5.31
C VAL A 387 -13.09 4.84 6.68
N LYS A 388 -13.54 5.85 7.44
CA LYS A 388 -13.43 5.90 8.91
C LYS A 388 -14.83 6.11 9.46
N LYS A 389 -15.30 5.22 10.35
CA LYS A 389 -16.55 5.44 11.11
C LYS A 389 -16.23 5.67 12.59
N GLY A 390 -16.89 6.65 13.17
CA GLY A 390 -16.61 7.07 14.55
C GLY A 390 -15.13 7.39 14.77
N ASP A 391 -14.67 7.10 15.98
CA ASP A 391 -13.35 7.49 16.45
C ASP A 391 -12.22 6.58 15.95
N ALA A 392 -12.50 5.29 15.75
CA ALA A 392 -11.45 4.30 15.49
C ALA A 392 -11.84 3.09 14.63
N LEU A 393 -12.98 3.10 13.91
CA LEU A 393 -13.28 2.05 12.93
C LEU A 393 -12.63 2.38 11.58
N PHE A 394 -11.50 1.74 11.31
CA PHE A 394 -10.72 1.91 10.08
C PHE A 394 -10.92 0.75 9.10
N ASP A 395 -10.35 0.83 7.88
CA ASP A 395 -10.53 -0.13 6.79
C ASP A 395 -9.24 -0.84 6.32
N ILE A 396 -8.06 -0.48 6.85
CA ILE A 396 -6.78 -1.14 6.56
C ILE A 396 -6.24 -1.90 7.77
N GLY A 397 -6.10 -3.22 7.60
CA GLY A 397 -5.49 -4.11 8.58
C GLY A 397 -3.97 -3.96 8.67
N SER A 398 -3.47 -3.93 9.90
CA SER A 398 -2.04 -3.87 10.21
C SER A 398 -1.30 -5.13 9.74
N HIS A 399 -0.15 -4.96 9.08
CA HIS A 399 0.74 -6.07 8.70
C HIS A 399 1.87 -6.29 9.71
N ARG A 400 1.69 -5.81 10.96
CA ARG A 400 2.59 -6.16 12.08
C ARG A 400 2.27 -7.52 12.70
N PHE A 401 1.09 -8.07 12.41
CA PHE A 401 0.56 -9.35 12.94
C PHE A 401 0.50 -9.42 14.48
N LYS A 402 0.60 -8.27 15.14
CA LYS A 402 0.67 -8.12 16.59
C LYS A 402 -0.69 -7.71 17.12
N PHE A 403 -1.18 -8.44 18.13
CA PHE A 403 -2.33 -8.02 18.92
C PHE A 403 -2.01 -6.71 19.65
N VAL A 404 -2.90 -5.71 19.52
CA VAL A 404 -2.81 -4.43 20.23
C VAL A 404 -3.79 -4.47 21.39
N SER A 405 -3.27 -4.47 22.61
CA SER A 405 -4.08 -4.56 23.82
C SER A 405 -4.89 -3.28 24.06
N PRO A 406 -6.13 -3.36 24.59
CA PRO A 406 -6.86 -2.19 25.08
C PRO A 406 -6.07 -1.38 26.13
N ALA A 407 -5.11 -1.99 26.82
CA ALA A 407 -4.18 -1.30 27.72
C ALA A 407 -3.39 -0.17 27.01
N GLU A 408 -3.02 -0.35 25.74
CA GLU A 408 -2.34 0.70 24.97
C GLU A 408 -3.28 1.89 24.71
N THR A 409 -4.56 1.61 24.43
CA THR A 409 -5.58 2.65 24.30
C THR A 409 -5.75 3.45 25.58
N ILE A 410 -5.83 2.78 26.74
CA ILE A 410 -5.96 3.42 28.06
C ILE A 410 -4.74 4.30 28.33
N LYS A 411 -3.54 3.71 28.20
CA LYS A 411 -2.25 4.38 28.41
C LYS A 411 -2.11 5.67 27.58
N HIS A 412 -2.59 5.67 26.34
CA HIS A 412 -2.48 6.79 25.43
C HIS A 412 -3.70 7.72 25.43
N GLY A 413 -4.66 7.51 26.33
CA GLY A 413 -5.77 8.43 26.58
C GLY A 413 -6.90 8.33 25.55
N GLY A 414 -7.22 7.13 25.07
CA GLY A 414 -8.44 6.82 24.33
C GLY A 414 -8.25 6.42 22.86
N LEU A 415 -9.33 5.93 22.25
CA LEU A 415 -9.34 5.30 20.92
C LEU A 415 -8.87 6.24 19.80
N ASN A 416 -9.13 7.54 19.91
CA ASN A 416 -8.67 8.55 18.96
C ASN A 416 -7.14 8.75 18.94
N LYS A 417 -6.47 8.35 20.03
CA LYS A 417 -5.02 8.48 20.20
C LYS A 417 -4.28 7.17 20.00
N GLN A 418 -4.94 6.03 20.26
CA GLN A 418 -4.38 4.70 20.06
C GLN A 418 -5.51 3.67 19.88
N PRO A 419 -5.76 3.18 18.65
CA PRO A 419 -6.67 2.06 18.42
C PRO A 419 -6.08 0.75 18.98
N ASN A 420 -6.94 -0.25 19.17
CA ASN A 420 -6.56 -1.57 19.67
C ASN A 420 -7.22 -2.69 18.85
N SER A 421 -6.98 -3.96 19.18
CA SER A 421 -7.50 -5.09 18.41
C SER A 421 -8.99 -5.40 18.60
N CYS A 422 -9.65 -4.76 19.58
CA CYS A 422 -11.06 -4.99 19.89
C CYS A 422 -11.96 -3.94 19.22
N ASN A 423 -11.42 -2.77 18.91
CA ASN A 423 -12.20 -1.61 18.45
C ASN A 423 -12.75 -1.74 17.02
N ALA A 424 -12.39 -2.76 16.25
CA ALA A 424 -13.06 -3.02 14.98
C ALA A 424 -14.52 -3.48 15.18
N CYS A 425 -14.83 -4.04 16.35
CA CYS A 425 -16.16 -4.50 16.73
C CYS A 425 -16.74 -3.72 17.92
N HIS A 426 -15.86 -3.29 18.84
CA HIS A 426 -16.21 -2.59 20.07
C HIS A 426 -15.80 -1.12 20.01
N TYR A 427 -16.52 -0.32 19.20
CA TYR A 427 -16.22 1.10 18.97
C TYR A 427 -17.34 2.04 19.39
N HIS A 428 -18.42 1.53 19.99
CA HIS A 428 -19.52 2.37 20.45
C HIS A 428 -19.14 3.05 21.76
N GLU A 429 -19.81 4.15 22.10
CA GLU A 429 -19.51 4.95 23.30
C GLU A 429 -19.50 4.13 24.60
N LYS A 430 -20.36 3.11 24.69
CA LYS A 430 -20.46 2.19 25.84
C LYS A 430 -19.33 1.15 25.91
N ASP A 431 -18.59 0.95 24.83
CA ASP A 431 -17.56 -0.08 24.72
C ASP A 431 -16.23 0.47 25.27
N LYS A 432 -16.06 0.48 26.60
CA LYS A 432 -14.87 1.07 27.22
C LYS A 432 -13.64 0.15 27.10
N PRO A 433 -12.45 0.67 26.75
CA PRO A 433 -11.22 -0.12 26.71
C PRO A 433 -10.90 -0.86 28.02
N GLU A 434 -11.27 -0.27 29.17
CA GLU A 434 -11.12 -0.87 30.50
C GLU A 434 -11.93 -2.17 30.61
N ASP A 435 -13.18 -2.18 30.13
CA ASP A 435 -14.03 -3.37 30.18
C ASP A 435 -13.46 -4.49 29.31
N MET A 436 -12.93 -4.15 28.14
CA MET A 436 -12.26 -5.12 27.26
C MET A 436 -10.99 -5.69 27.90
N LEU A 437 -10.21 -4.85 28.57
CA LEU A 437 -9.00 -5.29 29.27
C LEU A 437 -9.34 -6.22 30.43
N ASN A 438 -10.40 -5.93 31.20
CA ASN A 438 -10.88 -6.81 32.26
C ASN A 438 -11.28 -8.19 31.74
N VAL A 439 -11.97 -8.28 30.59
CA VAL A 439 -12.31 -9.56 29.95
C VAL A 439 -11.05 -10.37 29.64
N ILE A 440 -10.03 -9.72 29.06
CA ILE A 440 -8.75 -10.37 28.74
C ILE A 440 -8.04 -10.86 30.01
N ASP A 441 -8.00 -10.03 31.05
CA ASP A 441 -7.27 -10.37 32.27
C ASP A 441 -7.98 -11.47 33.07
N ASN A 442 -9.32 -11.48 33.10
CA ASN A 442 -10.10 -12.56 33.68
C ASN A 442 -9.82 -13.91 32.99
N VAL A 443 -9.75 -13.91 31.65
CA VAL A 443 -9.43 -15.13 30.87
C VAL A 443 -8.00 -15.60 31.16
N LYS A 444 -7.04 -14.68 31.28
CA LYS A 444 -5.66 -15.02 31.66
C LYS A 444 -5.56 -15.55 33.08
N ASN A 445 -6.29 -14.98 34.03
CA ASN A 445 -6.28 -15.39 35.42
C ASN A 445 -6.85 -16.80 35.60
N LYS A 446 -7.97 -17.13 34.93
CA LYS A 446 -8.49 -18.51 34.87
C LYS A 446 -7.44 -19.51 34.39
N ARG A 447 -6.63 -19.14 33.39
CA ARG A 447 -5.51 -19.98 32.93
C ARG A 447 -4.45 -20.16 34.01
N ARG A 448 -4.05 -19.07 34.66
CA ARG A 448 -3.02 -19.11 35.72
C ARG A 448 -3.45 -20.05 36.83
N GLU A 449 -4.69 -19.91 37.29
CA GLU A 449 -5.28 -20.80 38.29
C GLU A 449 -5.28 -22.27 37.82
N ALA A 450 -5.68 -22.54 36.58
CA ALA A 450 -5.68 -23.89 36.01
C ALA A 450 -4.29 -24.56 35.94
N VAL A 451 -3.21 -23.77 35.94
CA VAL A 451 -1.82 -24.28 35.95
C VAL A 451 -1.12 -24.07 37.29
N GLY A 452 -1.87 -23.81 38.37
CA GLY A 452 -1.33 -23.64 39.73
C GLY A 452 -0.52 -22.34 39.94
N LEU A 453 -0.64 -21.36 39.04
CA LEU A 453 -0.06 -20.04 39.19
C LEU A 453 -1.10 -19.09 39.85
N GLY A 454 -0.69 -18.33 40.86
CA GLY A 454 -1.58 -17.36 41.53
C GLY A 454 -2.12 -16.27 40.59
N VAL A 455 -3.28 -15.70 40.94
CA VAL A 455 -3.99 -14.64 40.20
C VAL A 455 -3.18 -13.34 40.17
N ARG A 456 -3.25 -12.58 39.07
CA ARG A 456 -2.72 -11.21 39.00
C ARG A 456 -3.86 -10.20 39.15
N GLN A 457 -3.59 -9.10 39.85
CA GLN A 457 -4.55 -8.03 40.08
C GLN A 457 -5.07 -7.47 38.74
N THR A 458 -6.39 -7.35 38.61
CA THR A 458 -7.05 -6.74 37.45
C THR A 458 -7.22 -5.23 37.66
N ILE A 459 -7.31 -4.44 36.59
CA ILE A 459 -7.40 -2.97 36.66
C ILE A 459 -8.61 -2.45 37.45
N ASN A 460 -9.64 -3.27 37.69
CA ASN A 460 -10.83 -2.91 38.46
C ASN A 460 -10.91 -3.54 39.86
N GLU A 461 -9.92 -4.30 40.30
CA GLU A 461 -9.80 -4.67 41.72
C GLU A 461 -9.29 -3.45 42.49
N LYS A 462 -10.22 -2.59 42.92
CA LYS A 462 -9.98 -1.72 44.08
C LYS A 462 -9.42 -2.62 45.20
N PRO A 463 -8.31 -2.26 45.86
CA PRO A 463 -7.85 -3.03 46.99
C PRO A 463 -9.00 -3.13 47.97
N ALA A 464 -9.35 -4.36 48.38
CA ALA A 464 -10.27 -4.57 49.48
C ALA A 464 -9.79 -3.67 50.62
N LYS A 465 -10.61 -2.69 50.99
CA LYS A 465 -10.34 -1.87 52.17
C LYS A 465 -10.19 -2.86 53.33
N LYS A 466 -9.00 -2.88 53.93
CA LYS A 466 -8.76 -3.56 55.20
C LYS A 466 -9.67 -2.98 56.28
#